data_AF-A0A857MJ94-F1
#
_entry.id   AF-A0A857MJ94-F1
#
_cell.length_a   1.000
_cell.length_b   1.000
_cell.length_c   1.000
_cell.angle_alpha   90.00
_cell.angle_beta   90.00
_cell.angle_gamma   90.00
#
_symmetry.space_group_name_H-M   'P 1'
#
loop_
_entity.id
_entity.type
_entity.pdbx_description
1 polymer ?
#
loop_
_entity_poly.entity_id
_entity_poly.type
_entity_poly.pdbx_seq_one_letter_code
_entity_poly.pdbx_strand_id
1 'polypeptide(L)'
;MSTNYIPGVCNIGPAEIRMRRMTGYIGLTLTIALFVLFYLVPIDAAWRALVFIPATLAAMGFLQAYLHFCAKFGMSGLFNVSDDMKHQESVDQAEYRKKDQQKAVTIITGAVCIGALVAVVAYFLPFVAQ
;
A
#
# COMPACT_ATOMS: atom_id res chain seq x y z
N MET A 1 -1.43 -13.08 -16.34
CA MET A 1 -1.40 -13.04 -14.86
C MET A 1 -0.94 -14.40 -14.38
N SER A 2 -0.12 -14.46 -13.32
CA SER A 2 0.26 -15.76 -12.73
C SER A 2 -0.99 -16.37 -12.09
N THR A 3 -1.34 -17.58 -12.51
CA THR A 3 -2.41 -18.38 -11.88
C THR A 3 -1.88 -19.24 -10.74
N ASN A 4 -0.57 -19.18 -10.48
CA ASN A 4 0.10 -19.99 -9.48
C ASN A 4 0.81 -19.10 -8.45
N TYR A 5 0.87 -19.59 -7.23
CA TYR A 5 1.68 -19.02 -6.15
C TYR A 5 3.18 -19.19 -6.49
N ILE A 6 3.95 -18.12 -6.26
CA ILE A 6 5.40 -18.10 -6.42
C ILE A 6 6.01 -17.42 -5.20
N PRO A 7 6.78 -18.13 -4.35
CA PRO A 7 7.35 -17.58 -3.12
C PRO A 7 8.16 -16.30 -3.35
N GLY A 8 7.84 -15.24 -2.62
CA GLY A 8 8.48 -13.92 -2.69
C GLY A 8 8.16 -13.11 -3.96
N VAL A 9 7.32 -13.63 -4.85
CA VAL A 9 7.05 -13.03 -6.17
C VAL A 9 5.57 -12.78 -6.38
N CYS A 10 4.70 -13.76 -6.17
CA CYS A 10 3.27 -13.65 -6.43
C CYS A 10 2.46 -14.49 -5.44
N ASN A 11 1.58 -13.84 -4.67
CA ASN A 11 0.71 -14.53 -3.70
C ASN A 11 -0.77 -14.12 -3.79
N ILE A 12 -1.15 -13.34 -4.80
CA ILE A 12 -2.52 -12.90 -5.04
C ILE A 12 -2.98 -13.04 -6.49
N GLY A 13 -4.26 -13.36 -6.66
CA GLY A 13 -4.95 -13.47 -7.94
C GLY A 13 -5.59 -12.17 -8.42
N PRO A 14 -6.26 -12.19 -9.60
CA PRO A 14 -6.84 -11.02 -10.25
C PRO A 14 -7.82 -10.23 -9.38
N ALA A 15 -8.69 -10.92 -8.64
CA ALA A 15 -9.68 -10.30 -7.76
C ALA A 15 -9.02 -9.47 -6.62
N GLU A 16 -8.05 -10.07 -5.93
CA GLU A 16 -7.24 -9.41 -4.90
C GLU A 16 -6.46 -8.22 -5.48
N ILE A 17 -5.83 -8.36 -6.65
CA ILE A 17 -5.10 -7.27 -7.33
C ILE A 17 -6.03 -6.07 -7.60
N ARG A 18 -7.25 -6.34 -8.08
CA ARG A 18 -8.24 -5.28 -8.36
C ARG A 18 -8.63 -4.54 -7.08
N MET A 19 -8.85 -5.25 -5.99
CA MET A 19 -9.13 -4.64 -4.69
C MET A 19 -7.96 -3.77 -4.21
N ARG A 20 -6.70 -4.25 -4.26
CA ARG A 20 -5.54 -3.46 -3.85
C ARG A 20 -5.36 -2.19 -4.70
N ARG A 21 -5.62 -2.30 -6.00
CA ARG A 21 -5.63 -1.13 -6.90
C ARG A 21 -6.71 -0.13 -6.51
N MET A 22 -7.91 -0.59 -6.16
CA MET A 22 -8.99 0.27 -5.68
C MET A 22 -8.64 0.95 -4.35
N THR A 23 -8.03 0.24 -3.40
CA THR A 23 -7.46 0.85 -2.17
C THR A 23 -6.42 1.92 -2.52
N GLY A 24 -5.57 1.66 -3.50
CA GLY A 24 -4.59 2.62 -4.03
C GLY A 24 -5.25 3.92 -4.48
N TYR A 25 -6.29 3.83 -5.32
CA TYR A 25 -7.04 4.98 -5.80
C TYR A 25 -7.79 5.72 -4.70
N ILE A 26 -8.43 5.02 -3.76
CA ILE A 26 -9.12 5.65 -2.63
C ILE A 26 -8.12 6.45 -1.78
N GLY A 27 -6.98 5.84 -1.43
CA GLY A 27 -5.91 6.52 -0.70
C GLY A 27 -5.36 7.74 -1.45
N LEU A 28 -5.16 7.62 -2.77
CA LEU A 28 -4.68 8.72 -3.60
C LEU A 28 -5.67 9.88 -3.63
N THR A 29 -6.96 9.61 -3.84
CA THR A 29 -8.01 10.62 -3.85
C THR A 29 -8.07 11.36 -2.51
N LEU A 30 -8.02 10.64 -1.39
CA LEU A 30 -7.97 11.24 -0.05
C LEU A 30 -6.71 12.08 0.17
N THR A 31 -5.56 11.61 -0.31
CA THR A 31 -4.28 12.33 -0.25
C THR A 31 -4.38 13.66 -0.98
N ILE A 32 -4.88 13.66 -2.22
CA ILE A 32 -5.05 14.87 -3.03
C ILE A 32 -6.06 15.82 -2.37
N ALA A 33 -7.20 15.31 -1.89
CA ALA A 33 -8.20 16.13 -1.22
C ALA A 33 -7.64 16.85 0.02
N LEU A 34 -6.86 16.14 0.86
CA LEU A 34 -6.20 16.76 2.01
C LEU A 34 -5.14 17.78 1.61
N PHE A 35 -4.34 17.51 0.57
CA PHE A 35 -3.38 18.49 0.05
C PHE A 35 -4.06 19.78 -0.39
N VAL A 36 -5.14 19.67 -1.17
CA VAL A 36 -5.90 20.82 -1.65
C VAL A 36 -6.49 21.58 -0.46
N LEU A 37 -7.08 20.89 0.51
CA LEU A 37 -7.62 21.51 1.71
C LEU A 37 -6.54 22.28 2.50
N PHE A 38 -5.38 21.66 2.72
CA PHE A 38 -4.28 22.24 3.51
C PHE A 38 -3.57 23.39 2.81
N TYR A 39 -3.64 23.43 1.48
CA TYR A 39 -3.16 24.54 0.67
C TYR A 39 -4.08 25.76 0.74
N LEU A 40 -5.39 25.54 0.83
CA LEU A 40 -6.41 26.59 0.83
C LEU A 40 -6.71 27.19 2.21
N VAL A 41 -6.48 26.43 3.28
CA VAL A 41 -6.82 26.82 4.67
C VAL A 41 -5.55 27.01 5.49
N PRO A 42 -5.47 28.04 6.36
CA PRO A 42 -4.33 28.23 7.26
C PRO A 42 -4.32 27.16 8.37
N ILE A 43 -3.76 25.99 8.05
CA ILE A 43 -3.55 24.89 9.00
C ILE A 43 -2.08 24.86 9.43
N ASP A 44 -1.82 24.62 10.71
CA ASP A 44 -0.46 24.44 11.25
C ASP A 44 0.29 23.33 10.50
N ALA A 45 1.58 23.56 10.22
CA ALA A 45 2.40 22.65 9.43
C ALA A 45 2.43 21.23 10.01
N ALA A 46 2.40 21.07 11.34
CA ALA A 46 2.41 19.75 11.98
C ALA A 46 1.16 18.93 11.61
N TRP A 47 -0.02 19.55 11.51
CA TRP A 47 -1.24 18.86 11.10
C TRP A 47 -1.22 18.43 9.63
N ARG A 48 -0.45 19.12 8.77
CA ARG A 48 -0.30 18.74 7.36
C ARG A 48 0.40 17.41 7.19
N ALA A 49 1.23 17.01 8.15
CA ALA A 49 1.89 15.70 8.14
C ALA A 49 0.89 14.53 8.20
N LEU A 50 -0.36 14.74 8.59
CA LEU A 50 -1.41 13.70 8.58
C LEU A 50 -1.71 13.14 7.18
N VAL A 51 -1.33 13.85 6.11
CA VAL A 51 -1.38 13.33 4.73
C VAL A 51 -0.57 12.01 4.59
N PHE A 52 0.39 11.77 5.49
CA PHE A 52 1.11 10.51 5.62
C PHE A 52 0.21 9.27 5.54
N ILE A 53 -0.94 9.29 6.23
CA ILE A 53 -1.82 8.12 6.38
C ILE A 53 -2.44 7.72 5.03
N PRO A 54 -3.23 8.58 4.36
CA PRO A 54 -3.81 8.22 3.07
C PRO A 54 -2.75 8.01 1.99
N ALA A 55 -1.61 8.70 2.06
CA ALA A 55 -0.50 8.50 1.10
C ALA A 55 0.15 7.11 1.25
N THR A 56 0.37 6.66 2.49
CA THR A 56 0.87 5.31 2.77
C THR A 56 -0.13 4.26 2.32
N LEU A 57 -1.44 4.47 2.56
CA LEU A 57 -2.49 3.56 2.08
C LEU A 57 -2.54 3.48 0.55
N ALA A 58 -2.40 4.62 -0.13
CA ALA A 58 -2.31 4.68 -1.59
C ALA A 58 -1.12 3.86 -2.11
N ALA A 59 0.06 4.11 -1.55
CA ALA A 59 1.29 3.44 -1.92
C ALA A 59 1.23 1.93 -1.65
N MET A 60 0.69 1.52 -0.49
CA MET A 60 0.45 0.11 -0.17
C MET A 60 -0.43 -0.57 -1.22
N GLY A 61 -1.56 0.05 -1.58
CA GLY A 61 -2.49 -0.50 -2.57
C GLY A 61 -1.83 -0.65 -3.95
N PHE A 62 -1.16 0.39 -4.44
CA PHE A 62 -0.52 0.35 -5.75
C PHE A 62 0.69 -0.59 -5.81
N LEU A 63 1.56 -0.57 -4.80
CA LEU A 63 2.72 -1.47 -4.76
C LEU A 63 2.28 -2.93 -4.73
N GLN A 64 1.30 -3.28 -3.89
CA GLN A 64 0.80 -4.65 -3.83
C GLN A 64 0.11 -5.08 -5.13
N ALA A 65 -0.66 -4.18 -5.76
CA ALA A 65 -1.31 -4.45 -7.03
C ALA A 65 -0.32 -4.62 -8.19
N TYR A 66 0.74 -3.80 -8.24
CA TYR A 66 1.78 -3.85 -9.27
C TYR A 66 2.66 -5.08 -9.12
N LEU A 67 3.03 -5.42 -7.89
CA LEU A 67 3.89 -6.57 -7.59
C LEU A 67 3.12 -7.89 -7.54
N HIS A 68 1.79 -7.86 -7.65
CA HIS A 68 0.92 -9.03 -7.48
C HIS A 68 1.17 -9.76 -6.16
N PHE A 69 1.43 -8.97 -5.11
CA PHE A 69 1.84 -9.49 -3.82
C PHE A 69 1.17 -8.73 -2.68
N CYS A 70 0.36 -9.43 -1.89
CA CYS A 70 -0.24 -8.92 -0.66
C CYS A 70 0.73 -9.09 0.51
N ALA A 71 1.14 -7.96 1.11
CA ALA A 71 2.07 -7.98 2.25
C ALA A 71 1.45 -8.65 3.49
N LYS A 72 0.14 -8.47 3.73
CA LYS A 72 -0.55 -9.13 4.86
C LYS A 72 -0.47 -10.66 4.72
N PHE A 73 -0.80 -11.18 3.55
CA PHE A 73 -0.69 -12.61 3.26
C PHE A 73 0.74 -13.10 3.42
N GLY A 74 1.72 -12.36 2.91
CA GLY A 74 3.12 -12.75 3.06
C GLY A 74 3.59 -12.79 4.52
N MET A 75 3.14 -11.85 5.35
CA MET A 75 3.42 -11.87 6.80
C MET A 75 2.72 -13.02 7.52
N SER A 76 1.50 -13.36 7.12
CA SER A 76 0.68 -14.41 7.73
C SER A 76 0.98 -15.83 7.20
N GLY A 77 1.85 -15.98 6.20
CA GLY A 77 2.12 -17.27 5.56
C GLY A 77 0.91 -17.78 4.77
N LEU A 78 0.20 -16.88 4.10
CA LEU A 78 -0.99 -17.15 3.30
C LEU A 78 -0.77 -16.76 1.83
N PHE A 79 -1.64 -17.26 0.96
CA PHE A 79 -1.81 -16.76 -0.40
C PHE A 79 -3.26 -16.98 -0.87
N ASN A 80 -3.66 -16.27 -1.93
CA ASN A 80 -4.90 -16.54 -2.66
C ASN A 80 -4.73 -16.18 -4.14
N VAL A 81 -4.46 -17.18 -4.98
CA VAL A 81 -4.33 -16.98 -6.45
C VAL A 81 -5.62 -17.29 -7.21
N SER A 82 -6.68 -17.67 -6.50
CA SER A 82 -8.00 -17.90 -7.08
C SER A 82 -8.74 -16.58 -7.31
N ASP A 83 -9.84 -16.66 -8.07
CA ASP A 83 -10.75 -15.52 -8.24
C ASP A 83 -11.74 -15.36 -7.07
N ASP A 84 -11.85 -16.37 -6.19
CA ASP A 84 -12.66 -16.26 -4.97
C ASP A 84 -11.86 -15.60 -3.85
N MET A 85 -12.25 -14.38 -3.47
CA MET A 85 -11.60 -13.63 -2.40
C MET A 85 -11.72 -14.28 -1.01
N LYS A 86 -12.66 -15.21 -0.81
CA LYS A 86 -12.82 -15.93 0.45
C LYS A 86 -11.89 -17.13 0.56
N HIS A 87 -11.35 -17.61 -0.55
CA HIS A 87 -10.44 -18.74 -0.58
C HIS A 87 -9.05 -18.29 -0.13
N GLN A 88 -8.46 -18.92 0.88
CA GLN A 88 -7.11 -18.62 1.34
C GLN A 88 -6.40 -19.94 1.63
N GLU A 89 -5.16 -20.03 1.17
CA GLU A 89 -4.33 -21.23 1.34
C GLU A 89 -3.10 -20.89 2.19
N SER A 90 -2.65 -21.88 2.97
CA SER A 90 -1.44 -21.76 3.78
C SER A 90 -0.19 -22.12 2.99
N VAL A 91 0.89 -21.39 3.23
CA VAL A 91 2.21 -21.74 2.72
C VAL A 91 2.84 -22.75 3.67
N ASP A 92 3.02 -24.00 3.22
CA ASP A 92 3.49 -25.10 4.08
C ASP A 92 5.00 -25.04 4.36
N GLN A 93 5.81 -24.73 3.35
CA GLN A 93 7.27 -24.69 3.54
C GLN A 93 7.71 -23.43 4.29
N ALA A 94 8.47 -23.62 5.37
CA ALA A 94 9.02 -22.52 6.16
C ALA A 94 9.94 -21.59 5.35
N GLU A 95 10.70 -22.15 4.39
CA GLU A 95 11.55 -21.37 3.49
C GLU A 95 10.73 -20.40 2.62
N TYR A 96 9.56 -20.84 2.15
CA TYR A 96 8.70 -20.03 1.30
C TYR A 96 8.03 -18.91 2.10
N ARG A 97 7.56 -19.22 3.32
CA ARG A 97 7.09 -18.20 4.27
C ARG A 97 8.14 -17.12 4.53
N LYS A 98 9.41 -17.50 4.68
CA LYS A 98 10.50 -16.55 4.90
C LYS A 98 10.70 -15.62 3.70
N LYS A 99 10.66 -16.14 2.48
CA LYS A 99 10.74 -15.32 1.25
C LYS A 99 9.57 -14.34 1.15
N ASP A 100 8.37 -14.80 1.50
CA ASP A 100 7.17 -13.99 1.51
C ASP A 100 7.21 -12.87 2.56
N GLN A 101 7.70 -13.16 3.76
CA GLN A 101 7.90 -12.19 4.83
C GLN A 101 8.91 -11.11 4.43
N GLN A 102 10.03 -11.50 3.82
CA GLN A 102 11.02 -10.54 3.32
C GLN A 102 10.41 -9.62 2.27
N LYS A 103 9.67 -10.18 1.31
CA LYS A 103 8.97 -9.40 0.29
C LYS A 103 7.93 -8.45 0.90
N ALA A 104 7.15 -8.93 1.88
CA ALA A 104 6.16 -8.15 2.58
C ALA A 104 6.78 -6.95 3.30
N VAL A 105 7.90 -7.15 4.01
CA VAL A 105 8.65 -6.08 4.67
C VAL A 105 9.13 -5.05 3.65
N THR A 106 9.70 -5.47 2.52
CA THR A 106 10.11 -4.54 1.45
C THR A 106 8.95 -3.67 0.96
N ILE A 107 7.77 -4.26 0.75
CA ILE A 107 6.58 -3.51 0.31
C ILE A 107 6.12 -2.52 1.38
N ILE A 108 6.02 -2.95 2.63
CA ILE A 108 5.58 -2.12 3.75
C ILE A 108 6.54 -0.94 3.93
N THR A 109 7.85 -1.20 3.99
CA THR A 109 8.88 -0.16 4.12
C THR A 109 8.81 0.81 2.94
N GLY A 110 8.72 0.31 1.70
CA GLY A 110 8.60 1.15 0.51
C GLY A 110 7.37 2.07 0.57
N ALA A 111 6.21 1.54 0.96
CA ALA A 111 4.99 2.33 1.09
C ALA A 111 5.08 3.41 2.19
N VAL A 112 5.67 3.06 3.34
CA VAL A 112 5.92 4.00 4.44
C VAL A 112 6.88 5.11 4.01
N CYS A 113 7.96 4.77 3.29
CA CYS A 113 8.90 5.77 2.76
C CYS A 113 8.22 6.73 1.78
N ILE A 114 7.36 6.22 0.88
CA ILE A 114 6.58 7.06 -0.03
C ILE A 114 5.64 7.98 0.77
N GLY A 115 4.88 7.45 1.72
CA GLY A 115 3.99 8.24 2.56
C GLY A 115 4.73 9.31 3.36
N ALA A 116 5.90 8.98 3.92
CA ALA A 116 6.76 9.92 4.64
C ALA A 116 7.26 11.05 3.75
N LEU A 117 7.72 10.73 2.53
CA LEU A 117 8.14 11.73 1.56
C LEU A 117 6.99 12.69 1.20
N VAL A 118 5.79 12.15 1.00
CA VAL A 118 4.59 12.95 0.73
C VAL A 118 4.24 13.85 1.92
N ALA A 119 4.35 13.35 3.16
CA ALA A 119 4.11 14.13 4.37
C ALA A 119 5.14 15.25 4.58
N VAL A 120 6.41 14.99 4.26
CA VAL A 120 7.48 16.02 4.27
C VAL A 120 7.16 17.13 3.28
N VAL A 121 6.73 16.78 2.05
CA VAL A 121 6.28 17.78 1.08
C VAL A 121 5.10 18.59 1.62
N ALA A 122 4.09 17.94 2.21
CA ALA A 122 2.93 18.62 2.80
C ALA A 122 3.29 19.57 3.95
N TYR A 123 4.28 19.20 4.77
CA TYR A 123 4.75 20.00 5.90
C TYR A 123 5.40 21.32 5.44
N PHE A 124 6.22 21.27 4.39
CA PHE A 124 6.95 22.44 3.89
C PHE A 124 6.21 23.24 2.81
N LEU A 125 5.10 22.72 2.27
CA LEU A 125 4.32 23.44 1.28
C LEU A 125 3.68 24.69 1.92
N PRO A 126 3.91 25.91 1.40
CA PRO A 126 3.24 27.11 1.90
C PRO A 126 1.74 27.07 1.59
N PHE A 127 0.93 27.77 2.41
CA PHE A 127 -0.48 28.00 2.08
C PHE A 127 -0.61 29.22 1.17
N VAL A 128 -1.66 29.28 0.34
CA VAL A 128 -1.81 30.32 -0.69
C VAL A 128 -1.90 31.75 -0.19
N ALA A 129 -2.44 31.94 1.02
CA ALA A 129 -2.65 33.27 1.60
C ALA A 129 -1.40 33.84 2.31
N GLN A 130 -0.19 33.51 1.80
CA GLN A 130 1.08 34.10 2.25
C GLN A 130 1.54 35.22 1.32
#